data_AF-A0A813ERA0-F1
#
_entry.id   AF-A0A813ERA0-F1
#
_cell.length_a   1.000
_cell.length_b   1.000
_cell.length_c   1.000
_cell.angle_alpha   90.00
_cell.angle_beta   90.00
_cell.angle_gamma   90.00
#
_symmetry.space_group_name_H-M   'P 1'
#
loop_
_entity.id
_entity.type
_entity.pdbx_description
1 polymer ?
#
loop_
_entity_poly.entity_id
_entity_poly.type
_entity_poly.pdbx_seq_one_letter_code
_entity_poly.pdbx_strand_id
1 'polypeptide(L)'
;ELSQEALQRVLRRYLSVMTKITEDHGGEVAEILGDGMLMFWNTPDDVPDHAALACEAALVQQEAVKLINEELVRDGLPELSIRVGVHTGTVLSGLIGSHYKMKFGCIGDAVNLASRMEGLCQFFGAGILCSGSTWEALKPESGLLCRKLASVTVKGKSQPTDVYEVILQRQRREPPIEPQEEVDLEMPEVEQSRQTTQDTEQRRANTRNLAKAASAAAWTSGTRSGEMSHSERLHAYGAALQKYEAAEFPVAEQLLRGLLARWPKDRPALLLLDLVMRGPESFARSGPVIWTGLICMAEK
;
A
#
# COMPACT_ATOMS: atom_id res chain seq x y z
N GLU A 1 -19.61 15.86 -21.88
CA GLU A 1 -18.77 16.14 -20.69
C GLU A 1 -19.49 15.61 -19.46
N LEU A 2 -18.79 14.99 -18.50
CA LEU A 2 -19.43 14.54 -17.25
C LEU A 2 -19.76 15.73 -16.35
N SER A 3 -20.86 15.64 -15.59
CA SER A 3 -21.08 16.59 -14.49
C SER A 3 -20.02 16.41 -13.40
N GLN A 4 -19.83 17.45 -12.58
CA GLN A 4 -18.88 17.41 -11.46
C GLN A 4 -19.22 16.29 -10.47
N GLU A 5 -20.50 16.06 -10.19
CA GLU A 5 -20.99 15.01 -9.30
C GLU A 5 -20.74 13.61 -9.89
N ALA A 6 -20.98 13.46 -11.20
CA ALA A 6 -20.73 12.20 -11.89
C ALA A 6 -19.23 11.86 -11.88
N LEU A 7 -18.36 12.83 -12.19
CA LEU A 7 -16.92 12.65 -12.12
C LEU A 7 -16.45 12.27 -10.71
N GLN A 8 -16.94 12.95 -9.67
CA GLN A 8 -16.61 12.62 -8.28
C GLN A 8 -17.07 11.21 -7.90
N ARG A 9 -18.25 10.77 -8.37
CA ARG A 9 -18.75 9.42 -8.11
C ARG A 9 -17.85 8.37 -8.75
N VAL A 10 -17.49 8.56 -10.03
CA VAL A 10 -16.60 7.65 -10.77
C VAL A 10 -15.23 7.57 -10.10
N LEU A 11 -14.60 8.72 -9.81
CA LEU A 11 -13.29 8.74 -9.16
C LEU A 11 -13.31 8.10 -7.78
N ARG A 12 -14.32 8.39 -6.94
CA ARG A 12 -14.43 7.75 -5.62
C ARG A 12 -14.59 6.24 -5.73
N ARG A 13 -15.40 5.75 -6.67
CA ARG A 13 -15.59 4.31 -6.90
C ARG A 13 -14.28 3.66 -7.31
N TYR A 14 -13.64 4.21 -8.34
CA TYR A 14 -12.36 3.72 -8.86
C TYR A 14 -11.27 3.72 -7.79
N LEU A 15 -10.98 4.87 -7.17
CA LEU A 15 -9.91 4.98 -6.16
C LEU A 15 -10.14 4.07 -4.96
N SER A 16 -11.41 3.88 -4.54
CA SER A 16 -11.74 2.97 -3.43
C SER A 16 -11.45 1.51 -3.76
N VAL A 17 -11.81 1.05 -4.96
CA VAL A 17 -11.57 -0.33 -5.41
C VAL A 17 -10.08 -0.60 -5.53
N MET A 18 -9.35 0.29 -6.19
CA MET A 18 -7.91 0.13 -6.36
C MET A 18 -7.16 0.17 -5.03
N THR A 19 -7.57 1.06 -4.11
CA THR A 19 -7.03 1.09 -2.74
C THR A 19 -7.24 -0.26 -2.08
N LYS A 20 -8.47 -0.78 -2.05
CA LYS A 20 -8.79 -2.05 -1.39
C LYS A 20 -7.96 -3.23 -1.94
N ILE A 21 -7.83 -3.33 -3.26
CA ILE A 21 -7.02 -4.37 -3.90
C ILE A 21 -5.57 -4.29 -3.43
N THR A 22 -4.99 -3.10 -3.38
CA THR A 22 -3.62 -2.90 -2.91
C THR A 22 -3.44 -3.34 -1.47
N GLU A 23 -4.36 -2.99 -0.57
CA GLU A 23 -4.28 -3.39 0.84
C GLU A 23 -4.40 -4.91 1.03
N ASP A 24 -5.28 -5.54 0.24
CA ASP A 24 -5.49 -6.99 0.26
C ASP A 24 -4.22 -7.75 -0.17
N HIS A 25 -3.46 -7.17 -1.10
CA HIS A 25 -2.16 -7.70 -1.54
C HIS A 25 -0.99 -7.18 -0.68
N GLY A 26 -1.24 -6.62 0.50
CA GLY A 26 -0.19 -6.22 1.45
C GLY A 26 0.53 -4.92 1.11
N GLY A 27 -0.02 -4.12 0.21
CA GLY A 27 0.53 -2.83 -0.20
C GLY A 27 -0.07 -1.63 0.52
N GLU A 28 0.57 -0.49 0.34
CA GLU A 28 0.14 0.79 0.88
C GLU A 28 -0.06 1.84 -0.21
N VAL A 29 -1.10 2.66 -0.08
CA VAL A 29 -1.30 3.85 -0.92
C VAL A 29 -0.52 5.00 -0.29
N ALA A 30 0.50 5.50 -0.98
CA ALA A 30 1.28 6.66 -0.55
C ALA A 30 0.53 7.97 -0.82
N GLU A 31 0.01 8.10 -2.04
CA GLU A 31 -0.51 9.37 -2.55
C GLU A 31 -1.50 9.14 -3.69
N ILE A 32 -2.56 9.93 -3.70
CA ILE A 32 -3.52 10.02 -4.80
C ILE A 32 -3.08 11.19 -5.69
N LEU A 33 -2.87 10.92 -6.97
CA LEU A 33 -2.31 11.82 -7.99
C LEU A 33 -3.41 12.31 -8.95
N GLY A 34 -4.55 12.74 -8.40
CA GLY A 34 -5.74 13.07 -9.19
C GLY A 34 -6.52 11.80 -9.57
N ASP A 35 -6.33 11.32 -10.78
CA ASP A 35 -6.94 10.10 -11.34
C ASP A 35 -6.02 8.87 -11.26
N GLY A 36 -4.82 9.03 -10.70
CA GLY A 36 -3.91 7.94 -10.40
C GLY A 36 -3.52 7.82 -8.95
N MET A 37 -2.73 6.81 -8.63
CA MET A 37 -2.18 6.62 -7.29
C MET A 37 -0.77 6.05 -7.33
N LEU A 38 0.02 6.45 -6.33
CA LEU A 38 1.26 5.81 -5.97
C LEU A 38 1.01 4.82 -4.84
N MET A 39 1.44 3.59 -5.06
CA MET A 39 1.34 2.48 -4.15
C MET A 39 2.70 1.82 -3.95
N PHE A 40 2.93 1.18 -2.81
CA PHE A 40 4.21 0.54 -2.53
C PHE A 40 4.12 -0.62 -1.54
N TRP A 41 5.19 -1.40 -1.51
CA TRP A 41 5.42 -2.53 -0.63
C TRP A 41 6.84 -2.50 -0.07
N ASN A 42 7.05 -3.27 1.02
CA ASN A 42 8.36 -3.52 1.65
C ASN A 42 9.02 -2.28 2.31
N THR A 43 8.18 -1.37 2.81
CA THR A 43 8.57 -0.32 3.76
C THR A 43 7.29 0.22 4.43
N PRO A 44 7.32 0.74 5.67
CA PRO A 44 8.41 0.61 6.64
C PRO A 44 8.61 -0.84 7.11
N ASP A 45 7.59 -1.68 6.92
CA ASP A 45 7.59 -3.10 7.26
C ASP A 45 8.15 -3.95 6.12
N ASP A 46 8.81 -5.06 6.46
CA ASP A 46 9.23 -6.06 5.48
C ASP A 46 8.00 -6.83 4.97
N VAL A 47 7.90 -6.95 3.66
CA VAL A 47 6.87 -7.72 2.97
C VAL A 47 7.58 -8.76 2.09
N PRO A 48 7.56 -10.04 2.48
CA PRO A 48 8.06 -11.11 1.64
C PRO A 48 7.36 -11.11 0.28
N ASP A 49 8.11 -11.38 -0.79
CA ASP A 49 7.59 -11.46 -2.15
C ASP A 49 6.87 -10.18 -2.63
N HIS A 50 7.25 -9.03 -2.08
CA HIS A 50 6.67 -7.72 -2.40
C HIS A 50 6.58 -7.40 -3.90
N ALA A 51 7.56 -7.82 -4.71
CA ALA A 51 7.53 -7.64 -6.15
C ALA A 51 6.40 -8.45 -6.82
N ALA A 52 6.19 -9.69 -6.37
CA ALA A 52 5.12 -10.54 -6.88
C ALA A 52 3.75 -10.00 -6.46
N LEU A 53 3.58 -9.64 -5.19
CA LEU A 53 2.34 -9.06 -4.67
C LEU A 53 1.95 -7.76 -5.39
N ALA A 54 2.92 -6.91 -5.73
CA ALA A 54 2.66 -5.71 -6.52
C ALA A 54 2.18 -6.02 -7.94
N CYS A 55 2.81 -7.01 -8.61
CA CYS A 55 2.39 -7.45 -9.93
C CYS A 55 1.02 -8.15 -9.92
N GLU A 56 0.72 -8.94 -8.89
CA GLU A 56 -0.60 -9.57 -8.70
C GLU A 56 -1.67 -8.51 -8.46
N ALA A 57 -1.41 -7.52 -7.60
CA ALA A 57 -2.30 -6.39 -7.39
C ALA A 57 -2.59 -5.66 -8.70
N ALA A 58 -1.57 -5.41 -9.54
CA ALA A 58 -1.74 -4.80 -10.85
C ALA A 58 -2.67 -5.59 -11.78
N LEU A 59 -2.53 -6.92 -11.81
CA LEU A 59 -3.40 -7.81 -12.60
C LEU A 59 -4.85 -7.74 -12.10
N VAL A 60 -5.05 -7.82 -10.78
CA VAL A 60 -6.40 -7.73 -10.17
C VAL A 60 -7.02 -6.35 -10.39
N GLN A 61 -6.22 -5.27 -10.36
CA GLN A 61 -6.67 -3.91 -10.68
C GLN A 61 -7.16 -3.81 -12.13
N GLN A 62 -6.44 -4.38 -13.10
CA GLN A 62 -6.88 -4.42 -14.50
C GLN A 62 -8.22 -5.16 -14.67
N GLU A 63 -8.41 -6.30 -14.01
CA GLU A 63 -9.70 -7.01 -14.05
C GLU A 63 -10.83 -6.25 -13.35
N ALA A 64 -10.52 -5.60 -12.22
CA ALA A 64 -11.52 -4.83 -11.47
C ALA A 64 -12.03 -3.61 -12.27
N VAL A 65 -11.19 -2.98 -13.10
CA VAL A 65 -11.63 -1.89 -13.99
C VAL A 65 -12.66 -2.37 -15.01
N LYS A 66 -12.54 -3.60 -15.52
CA LYS A 66 -13.56 -4.17 -16.43
C LYS A 66 -14.93 -4.26 -15.75
N LEU A 67 -14.95 -4.72 -14.49
CA LEU A 67 -16.18 -4.80 -13.70
C LEU A 67 -16.75 -3.41 -13.37
N ILE A 68 -15.88 -2.43 -13.08
CA ILE A 68 -16.31 -1.04 -12.92
C ILE A 68 -16.94 -0.52 -14.22
N ASN A 69 -16.35 -0.81 -15.38
CA ASN A 69 -16.90 -0.38 -16.67
C ASN A 69 -18.29 -0.96 -16.97
N GLU A 70 -18.57 -2.20 -16.56
CA GLU A 70 -19.94 -2.74 -16.67
C GLU A 70 -20.96 -1.92 -15.87
N GLU A 71 -20.59 -1.40 -14.70
CA GLU A 71 -21.41 -0.47 -13.91
C GLU A 71 -21.54 0.88 -14.62
N LEU A 72 -20.42 1.44 -15.12
CA LEU A 72 -20.39 2.75 -15.77
C LEU A 72 -21.22 2.77 -17.05
N VAL A 73 -21.09 1.76 -17.90
CA VAL A 73 -21.87 1.63 -19.15
C VAL A 73 -23.36 1.53 -18.84
N ARG A 74 -23.75 0.80 -17.78
CA ARG A 74 -25.15 0.71 -17.33
C ARG A 74 -25.71 2.06 -16.89
N ASP A 75 -24.86 2.90 -16.29
CA ASP A 75 -25.19 4.26 -15.86
C ASP A 75 -25.10 5.31 -17.00
N GLY A 76 -24.76 4.89 -18.23
CA GLY A 76 -24.55 5.81 -19.36
C GLY A 76 -23.29 6.68 -19.23
N LEU A 77 -22.32 6.23 -18.44
CA LEU A 77 -21.03 6.88 -18.20
C LEU A 77 -19.95 6.26 -19.10
N PRO A 78 -18.89 7.02 -19.43
CA PRO A 78 -17.78 6.50 -20.22
C PRO A 78 -16.98 5.44 -19.45
N GLU A 79 -16.40 4.53 -20.19
CA GLU A 79 -15.48 3.52 -19.68
C GLU A 79 -14.14 4.14 -19.24
N LEU A 80 -13.45 3.42 -18.37
CA LEU A 80 -12.10 3.73 -17.90
C LEU A 80 -11.13 2.68 -18.43
N SER A 81 -9.92 3.10 -18.78
CA SER A 81 -8.77 2.19 -18.86
C SER A 81 -7.75 2.58 -17.79
N ILE A 82 -6.84 1.67 -17.45
CA ILE A 82 -5.72 1.98 -16.57
C ILE A 82 -4.41 1.51 -17.17
N ARG A 83 -3.34 2.24 -16.83
CA ARG A 83 -1.96 1.86 -17.08
C ARG A 83 -1.23 1.71 -15.75
N VAL A 84 -0.43 0.66 -15.64
CA VAL A 84 0.26 0.32 -14.39
C VAL A 84 1.75 0.12 -14.62
N GLY A 85 2.56 0.92 -13.94
CA GLY A 85 4.03 0.80 -13.93
C GLY A 85 4.55 0.29 -12.60
N VAL A 86 5.33 -0.79 -12.62
CA VAL A 86 5.90 -1.42 -11.41
C VAL A 86 7.43 -1.40 -11.44
N HIS A 87 8.04 -0.91 -10.37
CA HIS A 87 9.50 -0.89 -10.25
C HIS A 87 9.98 -1.29 -8.85
N THR A 88 10.95 -2.21 -8.82
CA THR A 88 11.65 -2.61 -7.60
C THR A 88 13.03 -1.97 -7.58
N GLY A 89 13.39 -1.35 -6.46
CA GLY A 89 14.65 -0.65 -6.32
C GLY A 89 14.91 -0.16 -4.92
N THR A 90 15.94 0.65 -4.75
CA THR A 90 16.30 1.19 -3.44
C THR A 90 15.71 2.58 -3.23
N VAL A 91 15.13 2.82 -2.05
CA VAL A 91 14.64 4.14 -1.61
C VAL A 91 15.10 4.46 -0.20
N LEU A 92 15.08 5.74 0.13
CA LEU A 92 15.07 6.22 1.51
C LEU A 92 13.61 6.41 1.91
N SER A 93 13.17 5.69 2.94
CA SER A 93 11.81 5.78 3.48
C SER A 93 11.81 6.37 4.88
N GLY A 94 10.89 7.27 5.17
CA GLY A 94 10.75 7.89 6.48
C GLY A 94 9.83 9.10 6.47
N LEU A 95 9.84 9.86 7.56
CA LEU A 95 9.14 11.14 7.62
C LEU A 95 9.89 12.19 6.78
N ILE A 96 9.21 12.72 5.77
CA ILE A 96 9.73 13.67 4.79
C ILE A 96 8.82 14.90 4.78
N GLY A 97 9.44 16.09 4.73
CA GLY A 97 8.68 17.33 4.65
C GLY A 97 9.46 18.51 5.22
N SER A 98 8.75 19.62 5.44
CA SER A 98 9.28 20.78 6.15
C SER A 98 8.89 20.71 7.63
N HIS A 99 9.49 21.59 8.45
CA HIS A 99 9.09 21.77 9.86
C HIS A 99 7.60 22.08 10.08
N TYR A 100 6.85 22.43 9.03
CA TYR A 100 5.42 22.76 9.11
C TYR A 100 4.52 21.69 8.51
N LYS A 101 5.08 20.73 7.78
CA LYS A 101 4.31 19.68 7.10
C LYS A 101 5.21 18.47 6.83
N MET A 102 5.08 17.45 7.67
CA MET A 102 5.74 16.16 7.52
C MET A 102 4.75 15.09 7.04
N LYS A 103 5.20 14.19 6.17
CA LYS A 103 4.47 12.97 5.78
C LYS A 103 5.42 11.79 5.70
N PHE A 104 4.94 10.58 5.98
CA PHE A 104 5.72 9.39 5.62
C PHE A 104 5.80 9.31 4.09
N GLY A 105 6.98 9.05 3.56
CA GLY A 105 7.17 8.92 2.13
C GLY A 105 8.45 8.18 1.78
N CYS A 106 8.65 8.02 0.48
CA CYS A 106 9.85 7.42 -0.09
C CYS A 106 10.52 8.43 -1.04
N ILE A 107 11.83 8.56 -0.95
CA ILE A 107 12.66 9.36 -1.86
C ILE A 107 13.67 8.44 -2.51
N GLY A 108 13.82 8.60 -3.83
CA GLY A 108 14.87 7.95 -4.59
C GLY A 108 14.52 7.84 -6.06
N ASP A 109 15.53 7.56 -6.87
CA ASP A 109 15.35 7.33 -8.31
C ASP A 109 14.34 6.21 -8.61
N ALA A 110 14.20 5.24 -7.71
CA ALA A 110 13.27 4.14 -7.86
C ALA A 110 11.80 4.61 -7.91
N VAL A 111 11.43 5.66 -7.17
CA VAL A 111 10.10 6.28 -7.23
C VAL A 111 9.83 6.85 -8.63
N ASN A 112 10.82 7.55 -9.18
CA ASN A 112 10.73 8.12 -10.51
C ASN A 112 10.69 7.04 -11.62
N LEU A 113 11.39 5.92 -11.42
CA LEU A 113 11.36 4.80 -12.36
C LEU A 113 10.01 4.10 -12.41
N ALA A 114 9.30 3.95 -11.28
CA ALA A 114 7.93 3.41 -11.28
C ALA A 114 6.99 4.24 -12.16
N SER A 115 7.03 5.58 -12.01
CA SER A 115 6.24 6.49 -12.85
C SER A 115 6.63 6.42 -14.33
N ARG A 116 7.92 6.22 -14.64
CA ARG A 116 8.36 6.03 -16.03
C ARG A 116 7.88 4.70 -16.62
N MET A 117 7.83 3.63 -15.84
CA MET A 117 7.26 2.36 -16.31
C MET A 117 5.79 2.52 -16.70
N GLU A 118 5.03 3.31 -15.92
CA GLU A 118 3.64 3.63 -16.25
C GLU A 118 3.57 4.44 -17.56
N GLY A 119 4.41 5.47 -17.72
CA GLY A 119 4.44 6.24 -18.97
C GLY A 119 4.82 5.41 -20.20
N LEU A 120 5.65 4.37 -20.04
CA LEU A 120 5.98 3.44 -21.12
C LEU A 120 4.82 2.53 -21.52
N CYS A 121 3.82 2.33 -20.66
CA CYS A 121 2.63 1.53 -20.98
C CYS A 121 1.94 2.11 -22.22
N GLN A 122 1.83 3.44 -22.30
CA GLN A 122 1.27 4.13 -23.46
C GLN A 122 2.09 3.89 -24.74
N PHE A 123 3.42 3.91 -24.63
CA PHE A 123 4.30 3.70 -25.79
C PHE A 123 4.22 2.27 -26.33
N PHE A 124 4.14 1.28 -25.45
CA PHE A 124 4.08 -0.13 -25.84
C PHE A 124 2.66 -0.67 -26.06
N GLY A 125 1.62 0.11 -25.73
CA GLY A 125 0.23 -0.35 -25.78
C GLY A 125 -0.05 -1.49 -24.80
N ALA A 126 0.65 -1.52 -23.67
CA ALA A 126 0.54 -2.56 -22.65
C ALA A 126 -0.15 -2.00 -21.40
N GLY A 127 -1.00 -2.79 -20.75
CA GLY A 127 -1.71 -2.36 -19.54
C GLY A 127 -0.85 -2.35 -18.27
N ILE A 128 0.13 -3.27 -18.20
CA ILE A 128 1.02 -3.40 -17.03
C ILE A 128 2.45 -3.62 -17.50
N LEU A 129 3.35 -2.73 -17.11
CA LEU A 129 4.78 -2.87 -17.34
C LEU A 129 5.55 -2.92 -16.02
N CYS A 130 6.57 -3.77 -15.97
CA CYS A 130 7.53 -3.81 -14.88
C CYS A 130 8.98 -3.70 -15.39
N SER A 131 9.87 -3.16 -14.55
CA SER A 131 11.30 -3.08 -14.85
C SER A 131 11.98 -4.43 -14.73
N GLY A 132 13.17 -4.57 -15.33
CA GLY A 132 14.02 -5.75 -15.18
C GLY A 132 14.35 -6.08 -13.73
N SER A 133 14.57 -5.06 -12.88
CA SER A 133 14.76 -5.28 -11.44
C SER A 133 13.54 -5.85 -10.72
N THR A 134 12.32 -5.54 -11.17
CA THR A 134 11.11 -6.19 -10.64
C THR A 134 11.06 -7.63 -11.11
N TRP A 135 11.31 -7.88 -12.40
CA TRP A 135 11.34 -9.22 -12.97
C TRP A 135 12.39 -10.13 -12.28
N GLU A 136 13.59 -9.62 -12.01
CA GLU A 136 14.64 -10.33 -11.26
C GLU A 136 14.26 -10.63 -9.82
N ALA A 137 13.43 -9.77 -9.20
CA ALA A 137 12.91 -9.98 -7.85
C ALA A 137 11.74 -10.97 -7.80
N LEU A 138 11.17 -11.37 -8.94
CA LEU A 138 10.12 -12.39 -9.00
C LEU A 138 10.73 -13.78 -8.84
N LYS A 139 10.28 -14.51 -7.83
CA LYS A 139 10.63 -15.92 -7.67
C LYS A 139 9.85 -16.79 -8.67
N PRO A 140 10.43 -17.89 -9.18
CA PRO A 140 9.74 -18.81 -10.09
C PRO A 140 8.39 -19.32 -9.55
N GLU A 141 8.26 -19.46 -8.23
CA GLU A 141 7.08 -19.96 -7.53
C GLU A 141 5.91 -18.96 -7.52
N SER A 142 6.14 -17.69 -7.87
CA SER A 142 5.08 -16.68 -7.99
C SER A 142 4.04 -17.02 -9.06
N GLY A 143 4.42 -17.86 -10.05
CA GLY A 143 3.53 -18.22 -11.17
C GLY A 143 3.24 -17.07 -12.14
N LEU A 144 3.87 -15.90 -11.97
CA LEU A 144 3.72 -14.75 -12.85
C LEU A 144 4.43 -14.98 -14.18
N LEU A 145 3.74 -14.69 -15.28
CA LEU A 145 4.28 -14.72 -16.62
C LEU A 145 4.54 -13.30 -17.10
N CYS A 146 5.81 -13.04 -17.44
CA CYS A 146 6.26 -11.77 -17.98
C CYS A 146 6.86 -11.95 -19.39
N ARG A 147 6.63 -10.98 -20.27
CA ARG A 147 7.21 -10.92 -21.62
C ARG A 147 8.16 -9.74 -21.71
N LYS A 148 9.44 -9.98 -22.01
CA LYS A 148 10.39 -8.89 -22.29
C LYS A 148 9.96 -8.17 -23.56
N LEU A 149 9.79 -6.85 -23.48
CA LEU A 149 9.43 -6.00 -24.61
C LEU A 149 10.65 -5.30 -25.22
N ALA A 150 11.49 -4.71 -24.38
CA ALA A 150 12.62 -3.92 -24.82
C ALA A 150 13.65 -3.69 -23.70
N SER A 151 14.79 -3.12 -24.07
CA SER A 151 15.72 -2.46 -23.15
C SER A 151 15.73 -0.97 -23.50
N VAL A 152 15.35 -0.11 -22.55
CA VAL A 152 15.19 1.33 -22.79
C VAL A 152 16.14 2.13 -21.92
N THR A 153 16.77 3.15 -22.51
CA THR A 153 17.55 4.13 -21.75
C THR A 153 16.62 5.23 -21.28
N VAL A 154 16.25 5.18 -20.01
CA VAL A 154 15.38 6.19 -19.39
C VAL A 154 16.18 7.46 -19.09
N LYS A 155 15.58 8.62 -19.35
CA LYS A 155 16.21 9.94 -19.12
C LYS A 155 16.75 10.04 -17.68
N GLY A 156 18.04 10.31 -17.55
CA GLY A 156 18.73 10.41 -16.25
C GLY A 156 19.41 9.11 -15.77
N LYS A 157 19.36 8.00 -16.52
CA LYS A 157 20.14 6.79 -16.26
C LYS A 157 21.10 6.52 -17.42
N SER A 158 22.32 6.11 -17.10
CA SER A 158 23.34 5.72 -18.07
C SER A 158 23.21 4.27 -18.54
N GLN A 159 22.61 3.40 -17.71
CA GLN A 159 22.38 2.00 -18.05
C GLN A 159 20.96 1.78 -18.56
N PRO A 160 20.78 1.00 -19.65
CA PRO A 160 19.47 0.58 -20.12
C PRO A 160 18.73 -0.21 -19.04
N THR A 161 17.42 0.01 -18.93
CA THR A 161 16.53 -0.78 -18.08
C THR A 161 15.69 -1.68 -18.97
N ASP A 162 15.71 -2.97 -18.70
CA ASP A 162 14.81 -3.91 -19.34
C ASP A 162 13.36 -3.63 -18.93
N VAL A 163 12.44 -3.79 -19.86
CA VAL A 163 11.00 -3.57 -19.67
C VAL A 163 10.28 -4.86 -20.02
N TYR A 164 9.43 -5.29 -19.10
CA TYR A 164 8.62 -6.49 -19.23
C TYR A 164 7.15 -6.13 -19.11
N GLU A 165 6.32 -6.79 -19.90
CA GLU A 165 4.87 -6.78 -19.71
C GLU A 165 4.47 -7.92 -18.78
N VAL A 166 3.61 -7.61 -17.80
CA VAL A 166 3.04 -8.62 -16.90
C VAL A 166 1.73 -9.12 -17.53
N ILE A 167 1.66 -10.41 -17.85
CA ILE A 167 0.58 -10.95 -18.69
C ILE A 167 -0.47 -11.67 -17.84
N LEU A 168 -0.07 -12.66 -17.06
CA LEU A 168 -0.98 -13.57 -16.35
C LEU A 168 -0.32 -14.13 -15.09
N GLN A 169 -1.14 -14.49 -14.12
CA GLN A 169 -0.77 -15.41 -13.05
C GLN A 169 -1.24 -16.81 -13.47
N ARG A 170 -0.32 -17.77 -13.59
CA ARG A 170 -0.74 -19.18 -13.68
C ARG A 170 -1.46 -19.53 -12.39
N GLN A 171 -2.60 -20.20 -12.46
CA GLN A 171 -3.22 -20.78 -11.26
C GLN A 171 -2.15 -21.55 -10.49
N ARG A 172 -1.94 -21.15 -9.24
CA ARG A 172 -1.00 -21.80 -8.33
C ARG A 172 -1.36 -23.28 -8.32
N ARG A 173 -0.53 -24.14 -8.91
CA ARG A 173 -0.74 -25.59 -8.80
C ARG A 173 -0.58 -25.92 -7.33
N GLU A 174 -1.65 -26.34 -6.67
CA GLU A 174 -1.51 -27.07 -5.42
C GLU A 174 -0.56 -28.25 -5.68
N PRO A 175 0.43 -28.50 -4.82
CA PRO A 175 1.28 -29.67 -4.98
C PRO A 175 0.38 -30.92 -5.02
N PRO A 176 0.72 -31.94 -5.82
CA PRO A 176 -0.01 -33.20 -5.80
C PRO A 176 -0.10 -33.67 -4.35
N ILE A 177 -1.32 -33.94 -3.89
CA ILE A 177 -1.54 -34.57 -2.58
C ILE A 177 -0.82 -35.91 -2.66
N GLU A 178 0.32 -36.04 -1.97
CA GLU A 178 0.96 -37.33 -1.80
C GLU A 178 -0.03 -38.24 -1.04
N PRO A 179 -0.31 -39.46 -1.54
CA PRO A 179 -1.17 -40.38 -0.81
C PRO A 179 -0.55 -40.65 0.56
N GLN A 180 -1.23 -40.22 1.62
CA GLN A 180 -0.80 -40.48 2.98
C GLN A 180 -0.95 -41.99 3.23
N GLU A 181 0.16 -42.67 3.52
CA GLU A 181 0.13 -44.02 4.07
C GLU A 181 -0.64 -43.99 5.40
N GLU A 182 -1.59 -44.92 5.58
CA GLU A 182 -2.29 -45.13 6.83
C GLU A 182 -1.26 -45.41 7.94
N VAL A 183 -1.14 -44.48 8.89
CA VAL A 183 -0.33 -44.70 10.09
C VAL A 183 -1.25 -45.24 11.18
N ASP A 184 -1.05 -46.50 11.54
CA ASP A 184 -1.64 -47.15 12.71
C ASP A 184 -1.30 -46.35 13.99
N LEU A 185 -2.33 -45.94 14.71
CA LEU A 185 -2.23 -45.14 15.93
C LEU A 185 -1.91 -46.03 17.15
N GLU A 186 -0.63 -46.22 17.46
CA GLU A 186 -0.20 -46.54 18.83
C GLU A 186 0.00 -45.23 19.62
N MET A 187 -0.70 -45.10 20.75
CA MET A 187 -0.60 -43.96 21.65
C MET A 187 0.62 -44.07 22.58
N PRO A 188 1.59 -43.12 22.55
CA PRO A 188 2.58 -43.01 23.61
C PRO A 188 2.15 -42.03 24.71
N GLU A 189 2.73 -42.26 25.89
CA GLU A 189 2.45 -41.60 27.16
C GLU A 189 2.70 -40.08 27.16
N VAL A 190 1.90 -39.38 27.97
CA VAL A 190 1.86 -37.92 28.08
C VAL A 190 3.06 -37.42 28.88
N GLU A 191 4.12 -37.03 28.19
CA GLU A 191 5.22 -36.25 28.75
C GLU A 191 5.04 -34.75 28.39
N GLN A 192 5.03 -33.90 29.43
CA GLN A 192 4.74 -32.48 29.30
C GLN A 192 5.91 -31.72 28.65
N SER A 193 5.74 -31.35 27.38
CA SER A 193 6.52 -30.26 26.76
C SER A 193 5.58 -29.30 26.01
N ARG A 194 5.25 -28.18 26.68
CA ARG A 194 4.61 -27.01 26.06
C ARG A 194 5.56 -26.39 25.04
N GLN A 195 5.32 -26.62 23.75
CA GLN A 195 5.95 -25.87 22.67
C GLN A 195 4.92 -25.51 21.60
N THR A 196 4.52 -24.24 21.67
CA THR A 196 4.09 -23.34 20.57
C THR A 196 3.04 -23.86 19.61
N THR A 197 1.80 -23.70 20.05
CA THR A 197 0.59 -23.57 19.26
C THR A 197 0.79 -22.72 18.00
N GLN A 198 0.38 -23.26 16.85
CA GLN A 198 -0.31 -22.51 15.79
C GLN A 198 -1.29 -21.48 16.40
N ASP A 199 -1.68 -20.43 15.67
CA ASP A 199 -2.61 -19.35 16.12
C ASP A 199 -2.00 -18.15 16.87
N THR A 200 -0.83 -17.69 16.43
CA THR A 200 -0.56 -16.24 16.41
C THR A 200 -0.42 -15.66 15.00
N GLU A 201 -1.02 -16.31 14.00
CA GLU A 201 -1.28 -15.74 12.67
C GLU A 201 -2.09 -14.42 12.73
N GLN A 202 -2.76 -14.11 13.85
CA GLN A 202 -3.59 -12.91 14.03
C GLN A 202 -2.85 -11.67 14.58
N ARG A 203 -1.66 -11.80 15.18
CA ARG A 203 -1.08 -10.71 16.01
C ARG A 203 -0.26 -9.64 15.27
N ARG A 204 0.16 -9.87 14.02
CA ARG A 204 0.86 -8.84 13.21
C ARG A 204 0.12 -8.38 11.96
N ALA A 205 -1.04 -9.00 11.65
CA ALA A 205 -1.98 -8.50 10.67
C ALA A 205 -2.47 -7.04 10.93
N ASN A 206 -2.13 -6.42 12.07
CA ASN A 206 -2.72 -5.18 12.57
C ASN A 206 -1.77 -4.00 12.86
N THR A 207 -0.45 -4.11 12.64
CA THR A 207 0.42 -2.91 12.50
C THR A 207 0.14 -2.16 11.18
N ARG A 208 -0.67 -2.78 10.32
CA ARG A 208 -1.23 -2.36 9.02
C ARG A 208 -2.01 -1.02 9.00
N ASN A 209 -1.95 -0.17 10.04
CA ASN A 209 -2.86 1.00 10.19
C ASN A 209 -2.25 2.31 10.74
N LEU A 210 -1.01 2.39 11.22
CA LEU A 210 -0.63 3.56 12.03
C LEU A 210 -0.43 4.86 11.23
N ALA A 211 0.12 4.78 10.02
CA ALA A 211 0.46 5.96 9.19
C ALA A 211 -0.51 6.24 8.03
N LYS A 212 -1.31 5.25 7.56
CA LYS A 212 -2.40 5.53 6.60
C LYS A 212 -3.44 6.50 7.18
N ALA A 213 -3.61 6.52 8.51
CA ALA A 213 -4.66 7.25 9.22
C ALA A 213 -4.29 8.66 9.70
N ALA A 214 -3.00 9.03 9.78
CA ALA A 214 -2.62 10.41 10.13
C ALA A 214 -3.04 11.41 9.04
N SER A 215 -3.08 10.96 7.78
CA SER A 215 -3.37 11.76 6.59
C SER A 215 -4.77 11.51 5.97
N ALA A 216 -5.45 10.39 6.27
CA ALA A 216 -6.80 10.13 5.74
C ALA A 216 -7.97 10.73 6.58
N ALA A 217 -7.76 11.06 7.87
CA ALA A 217 -8.85 11.40 8.79
C ALA A 217 -9.45 12.83 8.68
N ALA A 218 -9.03 13.64 7.71
CA ALA A 218 -9.62 14.96 7.44
C ALA A 218 -10.79 14.94 6.43
N TRP A 219 -11.15 13.78 5.87
CA TRP A 219 -12.10 13.71 4.76
C TRP A 219 -13.11 12.57 4.99
N THR A 220 -14.20 12.84 5.73
CA THR A 220 -15.61 12.50 5.40
C THR A 220 -16.54 12.38 6.63
N SER A 221 -17.50 13.31 6.69
CA SER A 221 -18.85 13.25 7.29
C SER A 221 -19.08 13.34 8.82
N GLY A 222 -19.75 14.43 9.22
CA GLY A 222 -21.01 14.41 9.99
C GLY A 222 -20.93 14.27 11.51
N THR A 223 -20.88 15.38 12.25
CA THR A 223 -21.09 15.40 13.71
C THR A 223 -22.55 15.09 14.07
N ARG A 224 -22.79 14.00 14.83
CA ARG A 224 -24.00 13.81 15.63
C ARG A 224 -23.88 14.58 16.95
N SER A 225 -25.01 15.06 17.45
CA SER A 225 -25.10 15.87 18.67
C SER A 225 -24.57 15.13 19.90
N GLY A 226 -23.56 15.71 20.56
CA GLY A 226 -22.96 15.19 21.81
C GLY A 226 -21.46 14.85 21.71
N GLU A 227 -20.88 14.85 20.50
CA GLU A 227 -19.43 14.65 20.28
C GLU A 227 -18.69 15.98 20.10
N MET A 228 -17.38 16.00 20.42
CA MET A 228 -16.50 17.14 20.10
C MET A 228 -16.58 17.44 18.59
N SER A 229 -16.62 18.73 18.25
CA SER A 229 -16.68 19.13 16.85
C SER A 229 -15.44 18.60 16.13
N HIS A 230 -15.61 18.26 14.85
CA HIS A 230 -14.50 17.77 14.01
C HIS A 230 -13.30 18.73 14.03
N SER A 231 -13.55 20.03 14.11
CA SER A 231 -12.54 21.09 14.23
C SER A 231 -11.70 21.00 15.51
N GLU A 232 -12.33 20.72 16.66
CA GLU A 232 -11.62 20.60 17.93
C GLU A 232 -10.73 19.35 17.98
N ARG A 233 -11.15 18.25 17.34
CA ARG A 233 -10.36 17.01 17.23
C ARG A 233 -9.11 17.25 16.38
N LEU A 234 -9.29 17.90 15.23
CA LEU A 234 -8.19 18.29 14.35
C LEU A 234 -7.18 19.22 15.04
N HIS A 235 -7.67 20.19 15.80
CA HIS A 235 -6.81 21.10 16.56
C HIS A 235 -5.97 20.35 17.61
N ALA A 236 -6.58 19.39 18.31
CA ALA A 236 -5.89 18.59 19.31
C ALA A 236 -4.85 17.62 18.70
N TYR A 237 -5.16 16.99 17.56
CA TYR A 237 -4.19 16.17 16.83
C TYR A 237 -3.02 17.02 16.33
N GLY A 238 -3.31 18.19 15.76
CA GLY A 238 -2.29 19.13 15.29
C GLY A 238 -1.36 19.60 16.42
N ALA A 239 -1.91 19.91 17.60
CA ALA A 239 -1.12 20.29 18.76
C ALA A 239 -0.23 19.14 19.27
N ALA A 240 -0.75 17.91 19.33
CA ALA A 240 0.04 16.74 19.73
C ALA A 240 1.16 16.45 18.72
N LEU A 241 0.88 16.56 17.42
CA LEU A 241 1.87 16.39 16.36
C LEU A 241 2.94 17.48 16.41
N GLN A 242 2.57 18.74 16.61
CA GLN A 242 3.52 19.85 16.76
C GLN A 242 4.46 19.63 17.95
N LYS A 243 3.95 19.07 19.06
CA LYS A 243 4.75 18.74 20.23
C LYS A 243 5.68 17.55 19.98
N TYR A 244 5.22 16.55 19.23
CA TYR A 244 6.06 15.46 18.75
C TYR A 244 7.18 15.98 17.83
N GLU A 245 6.87 16.89 16.91
CA GLU A 245 7.84 17.54 16.01
C GLU A 245 8.88 18.39 16.75
N ALA A 246 8.47 19.03 17.85
CA ALA A 246 9.37 19.76 18.74
C ALA A 246 10.19 18.85 19.68
N ALA A 247 10.11 17.52 19.52
CA ALA A 247 10.69 16.51 20.42
C ALA A 247 10.22 16.61 21.87
N GLU A 248 9.08 17.28 22.11
CA GLU A 248 8.40 17.37 23.41
C GLU A 248 7.49 16.14 23.62
N PHE A 249 8.04 14.92 23.50
CA PHE A 249 7.27 13.67 23.53
C PHE A 249 6.37 13.49 24.75
N PRO A 250 6.79 13.81 26.00
CA PRO A 250 5.90 13.72 27.16
C PRO A 250 4.67 14.64 27.05
N VAL A 251 4.82 15.80 26.41
CA VAL A 251 3.73 16.76 26.20
C VAL A 251 2.78 16.25 25.12
N ALA A 252 3.30 15.70 24.02
CA ALA A 252 2.50 15.06 22.99
C ALA A 252 1.71 13.86 23.55
N GLU A 253 2.35 13.02 24.37
CA GLU A 253 1.72 11.90 25.06
C GLU A 253 0.57 12.37 25.96
N GLN A 254 0.83 13.39 26.78
CA GLN A 254 -0.16 13.93 27.71
C GLN A 254 -1.40 14.48 26.97
N LEU A 255 -1.20 15.19 25.86
CA LEU A 255 -2.30 15.70 25.03
C LEU A 255 -3.17 14.56 24.48
N LEU A 256 -2.54 13.50 23.97
CA LEU A 256 -3.24 12.35 23.39
C LEU A 256 -3.95 11.52 24.45
N ARG A 257 -3.34 11.29 25.62
CA ARG A 257 -4.00 10.64 26.76
C ARG A 257 -5.18 11.46 27.27
N GLY A 258 -5.07 12.79 27.29
CA GLY A 258 -6.18 13.68 27.64
C GLY A 258 -7.36 13.55 26.67
N LEU A 259 -7.08 13.42 25.38
CA LEU A 259 -8.11 13.17 24.36
C LEU A 259 -8.76 11.79 24.57
N LEU A 260 -7.96 10.76 24.80
CA LEU A 260 -8.44 9.39 24.99
C LEU A 260 -9.18 9.17 26.31
N ALA A 261 -8.89 9.96 27.35
CA ALA A 261 -9.66 9.93 28.60
C ALA A 261 -11.13 10.36 28.37
N ARG A 262 -11.34 11.29 27.45
CA ARG A 262 -12.67 11.79 27.06
C ARG A 262 -13.30 10.92 25.97
N TRP A 263 -12.49 10.35 25.07
CA TRP A 263 -12.92 9.51 23.96
C TRP A 263 -12.02 8.27 23.81
N PRO A 264 -12.24 7.21 24.62
CA PRO A 264 -11.33 6.06 24.67
C PRO A 264 -11.22 5.24 23.37
N LYS A 265 -12.16 5.42 22.44
CA LYS A 265 -12.21 4.71 21.15
C LYS A 265 -11.77 5.58 19.97
N ASP A 266 -11.24 6.78 20.22
CA ASP A 266 -10.76 7.68 19.18
C ASP A 266 -9.50 7.10 18.52
N ARG A 267 -9.71 6.47 17.37
CA ARG A 267 -8.69 5.68 16.68
C ARG A 267 -7.48 6.53 16.26
N PRO A 268 -7.62 7.73 15.67
CA PRO A 268 -6.47 8.59 15.36
C PRO A 268 -5.60 8.92 16.59
N ALA A 269 -6.19 9.23 17.74
CA ALA A 269 -5.41 9.51 18.94
C ALA A 269 -4.68 8.29 19.52
N LEU A 270 -5.27 7.09 19.44
CA LEU A 270 -4.58 5.85 19.83
C LEU A 270 -3.34 5.59 18.96
N LEU A 271 -3.42 5.87 17.66
CA LEU A 271 -2.33 5.69 16.71
C LEU A 271 -1.21 6.71 16.91
N LEU A 272 -1.57 8.00 17.07
CA LEU A 272 -0.61 9.05 17.41
C LEU A 272 0.07 8.78 18.76
N LEU A 273 -0.65 8.23 19.73
CA LEU A 273 -0.09 7.91 21.04
C LEU A 273 0.96 6.80 20.91
N ASP A 274 0.66 5.74 20.16
CA ASP A 274 1.62 4.67 19.88
C ASP A 274 2.85 5.19 19.10
N LEU A 275 2.68 6.14 18.17
CA LEU A 275 3.80 6.85 17.51
C LEU A 275 4.67 7.62 18.51
N VAL A 276 4.06 8.43 19.38
CA VAL A 276 4.77 9.21 20.41
C VAL A 276 5.53 8.29 21.37
N MET A 277 4.91 7.18 21.79
CA MET A 277 5.50 6.24 22.74
C MET A 277 6.67 5.44 22.17
N ARG A 278 6.71 5.21 20.85
CA ARG A 278 7.79 4.49 20.16
C ARG A 278 8.97 5.38 19.77
N GLY A 279 8.78 6.69 19.70
CA GLY A 279 9.81 7.68 19.37
C GLY A 279 10.20 7.72 17.88
N PRO A 280 10.84 8.81 17.40
CA PRO A 280 11.12 9.04 15.97
C PRO A 280 12.11 8.05 15.34
N GLU A 281 12.97 7.43 16.14
CA GLU A 281 13.95 6.43 15.66
C GLU A 281 13.29 5.11 15.23
N SER A 282 12.01 4.89 15.55
CA SER A 282 11.32 3.63 15.27
C SER A 282 10.74 3.52 13.85
N PHE A 283 10.64 4.62 13.10
CA PHE A 283 10.08 4.65 11.73
C PHE A 283 11.09 5.00 10.65
N ALA A 284 12.26 5.52 11.02
CA ALA A 284 13.38 5.68 10.11
C ALA A 284 14.18 4.37 10.09
N ARG A 285 14.01 3.55 9.05
CA ARG A 285 15.05 2.54 8.78
C ARG A 285 16.34 3.31 8.51
N SER A 286 17.38 3.02 9.29
CA SER A 286 18.68 3.66 9.18
C SER A 286 19.39 3.19 7.91
N GLY A 287 18.97 3.72 6.77
CA GLY A 287 19.62 3.48 5.49
C GLY A 287 18.66 3.15 4.34
N PRO A 288 19.22 2.92 3.15
CA PRO A 288 18.45 2.59 1.97
C PRO A 288 17.73 1.24 2.10
N VAL A 289 16.47 1.16 1.69
CA VAL A 289 15.64 -0.05 1.74
C VAL A 289 15.22 -0.46 0.34
N ILE A 290 15.11 -1.76 0.10
CA ILE A 290 14.50 -2.28 -1.14
C ILE A 290 12.99 -2.11 -1.00
N TRP A 291 12.35 -1.51 -1.99
CA TRP A 291 10.90 -1.37 -2.06
C TRP A 291 10.41 -1.81 -3.45
N THR A 292 9.11 -2.08 -3.58
CA THR A 292 8.46 -2.10 -4.89
C THR A 292 7.41 -1.01 -4.93
N GLY A 293 7.53 -0.11 -5.90
CA GLY A 293 6.55 0.93 -6.18
C GLY A 293 5.68 0.57 -7.37
N LEU A 294 4.42 0.97 -7.32
CA LEU A 294 3.42 0.82 -8.37
C LEU A 294 2.72 2.16 -8.60
N ILE A 295 2.72 2.63 -9.84
CA ILE A 295 1.94 3.79 -10.28
C ILE A 295 0.80 3.28 -11.16
N CYS A 296 -0.43 3.58 -10.77
CA CYS A 296 -1.63 3.27 -11.54
C CYS A 296 -2.30 4.57 -11.96
N MET A 297 -2.43 4.81 -13.25
CA MET A 297 -3.11 5.99 -13.81
C MET A 297 -4.35 5.53 -14.58
N ALA A 298 -5.49 6.18 -14.35
CA ALA A 298 -6.63 6.03 -15.23
C ALA A 298 -6.41 6.81 -16.53
N GLU A 299 -6.92 6.30 -17.64
CA GLU A 299 -7.05 7.04 -18.89
C GLU A 299 -8.51 7.13 -19.30
N LYS A 300 -8.74 7.96 -20.31
CA LYS A 300 -10.04 8.32 -20.86
C LYS A 300 -10.12 7.92 -22.32
#